data_AF-A0A1B8D4V7-F1
#
_entry.id   AF-A0A1B8D4V7-F1
#
_cell.length_a   1.000
_cell.length_b   1.000
_cell.length_c   1.000
_cell.angle_alpha   90.00
_cell.angle_beta   90.00
_cell.angle_gamma   90.00
#
_symmetry.space_group_name_H-M   'P 1'
#
loop_
_entity.id
_entity.type
_entity.pdbx_description
1 polymer ?
#
loop_
_entity_poly.entity_id
_entity_poly.type
_entity_poly.pdbx_seq_one_letter_code
_entity_poly.pdbx_strand_id
1 'polypeptide(L)'
;MAVSAEGLSVKESAREQLLKHAIQPQYLDPLWTLILETIDESPGFHRFRGATLFMHSKNTKLEFMGAGIDRAFVDLAKQTTSSDTALPYDKIPDDREAEVYLWKTCCLEAYRRTQTTLNPNGKRAKGNLRSTAYPWATMRDTMGLTMFAAPQGTEARDGLIYSQFYGLIKTPFDSIKVYIFDNDSVENLALDPGYIRSLQQEGSGITFSKGVCAFSYMHSKTRAHANLVDNQWKSYGTREEHRISITMMEEIYQQPLPYYIVPTSELLNFLYVQINKYCFLFEHILAHTAKTYSLPETVVMVVALRALRFCYGSSLLRRESLLYKDRWEVKRRQKVIVKEGLRMRESMERCGLGWFLPKFNWSTWRLAAPHGENVLVGNLLMHEEYKRRWRAVKDLRNVFIRFNQAETWYS
;
A
#
# COMPACT_ATOMS: atom_id res chain seq x y z
N MET A 1 -25.76 -11.42 28.21
CA MET A 1 -25.43 -12.68 27.50
C MET A 1 -26.33 -12.77 26.29
N ALA A 2 -25.81 -12.48 25.11
CA ALA A 2 -26.47 -12.72 23.83
C ALA A 2 -25.36 -13.21 22.89
N VAL A 3 -25.38 -14.51 22.65
CA VAL A 3 -24.49 -15.21 21.73
C VAL A 3 -25.11 -15.02 20.34
N SER A 4 -24.51 -14.16 19.52
CA SER A 4 -24.79 -14.16 18.08
C SER A 4 -23.83 -15.15 17.44
N ALA A 5 -24.32 -16.37 17.23
CA ALA A 5 -23.68 -17.37 16.40
C ALA A 5 -24.04 -17.07 14.94
N GLU A 6 -23.27 -16.20 14.27
CA GLU A 6 -23.24 -16.18 12.81
C GLU A 6 -22.29 -17.30 12.35
N GLY A 7 -22.89 -18.40 11.90
CA GLY A 7 -22.20 -19.46 11.21
C GLY A 7 -21.64 -18.93 9.89
N LEU A 8 -20.38 -18.52 9.89
CA LEU A 8 -19.58 -18.36 8.68
C LEU A 8 -19.35 -19.75 8.07
N SER A 9 -20.26 -20.17 7.19
CA SER A 9 -20.04 -21.35 6.35
C SER A 9 -18.85 -21.08 5.42
N VAL A 10 -17.76 -21.84 5.60
CA VAL A 10 -16.61 -21.84 4.70
C VAL A 10 -17.06 -22.44 3.37
N LYS A 11 -17.07 -21.64 2.29
CA LYS A 11 -17.37 -22.10 0.94
C LYS A 11 -16.13 -22.81 0.38
N GLU A 12 -16.26 -24.06 -0.10
CA GLU A 12 -15.18 -24.86 -0.71
C GLU A 12 -14.73 -24.35 -2.10
N SER A 13 -15.20 -23.19 -2.56
CA SER A 13 -15.13 -22.73 -3.96
C SER A 13 -13.86 -21.99 -4.38
N ALA A 14 -12.74 -22.13 -3.67
CA ALA A 14 -11.49 -21.49 -4.07
C ALA A 14 -10.68 -22.41 -5.00
N ARG A 15 -10.37 -21.95 -6.22
CA ARG A 15 -9.49 -22.70 -7.14
C ARG A 15 -8.04 -22.25 -6.92
N GLU A 16 -7.18 -23.21 -6.60
CA GLU A 16 -5.74 -22.99 -6.59
C GLU A 16 -5.18 -23.23 -8.00
N GLN A 17 -4.47 -22.25 -8.55
CA GLN A 17 -3.76 -22.43 -9.80
C GLN A 17 -2.28 -22.11 -9.61
N LEU A 18 -1.44 -23.11 -9.85
CA LEU A 18 0.00 -22.92 -9.98
C LEU A 18 0.25 -22.28 -11.35
N LEU A 19 0.56 -20.98 -11.42
CA LEU A 19 0.71 -20.24 -12.69
C LEU A 19 2.09 -20.40 -13.34
N LYS A 20 2.77 -21.52 -13.06
CA LYS A 20 4.11 -21.81 -13.59
C LYS A 20 4.15 -23.25 -14.07
N HIS A 21 4.18 -23.44 -15.38
CA HIS A 21 4.54 -24.72 -15.98
C HIS A 21 6.05 -24.74 -16.16
N ALA A 22 6.73 -25.53 -15.35
CA ALA A 22 8.11 -25.88 -15.64
C ALA A 22 8.09 -26.82 -16.85
N ILE A 23 8.40 -26.28 -18.02
CA ILE A 23 8.69 -27.10 -19.19
C ILE A 23 10.06 -27.71 -18.92
N GLN A 24 10.09 -29.01 -18.63
CA GLN A 24 11.36 -29.71 -18.49
C GLN A 24 12.12 -29.60 -19.82
N PRO A 25 13.47 -29.48 -19.82
CA PRO A 25 14.23 -29.22 -21.03
C PRO A 25 13.91 -30.16 -22.20
N GLN A 26 13.63 -31.44 -21.90
CA GLN A 26 13.26 -32.45 -22.90
C GLN A 26 11.94 -32.19 -23.63
N TYR A 27 11.07 -31.34 -23.09
CA TYR A 27 9.77 -31.01 -23.69
C TYR A 27 9.76 -29.67 -24.43
N LEU A 28 10.84 -28.88 -24.34
CA LEU A 28 10.88 -27.55 -24.97
C LEU A 28 10.87 -27.64 -26.50
N ASP A 29 11.68 -28.54 -27.05
CA ASP A 29 11.80 -28.72 -28.51
C ASP A 29 10.54 -29.33 -29.15
N PRO A 30 9.91 -30.39 -28.57
CA PRO A 30 8.62 -30.87 -29.02
C PRO A 30 7.51 -29.81 -28.96
N LEU A 31 7.47 -29.01 -27.88
CA LEU A 31 6.44 -28.01 -27.68
C LEU A 31 6.62 -26.81 -28.62
N TRP A 32 7.87 -26.42 -28.90
CA TRP A 32 8.15 -25.37 -29.88
C TRP A 32 7.80 -25.81 -31.31
N THR A 33 8.13 -27.05 -31.66
CA THR A 33 7.72 -27.67 -32.95
C THR A 33 6.21 -27.63 -33.12
N LEU A 34 5.46 -28.05 -32.10
CA LEU A 34 3.99 -28.02 -32.13
C LEU A 34 3.43 -26.60 -32.31
N ILE A 35 4.04 -25.59 -31.69
CA ILE A 35 3.62 -24.18 -31.86
C ILE A 35 3.83 -23.73 -33.30
N LEU A 36 4.95 -24.08 -33.92
CA LEU A 36 5.25 -23.73 -35.31
C LEU A 36 4.28 -24.43 -36.28
N GLU A 37 4.05 -25.73 -36.08
CA GLU A 37 3.06 -26.51 -36.85
C GLU A 37 1.67 -25.89 -36.73
N THR A 38 1.26 -25.53 -35.52
CA THR A 38 -0.03 -24.87 -35.27
C THR A 38 -0.15 -23.52 -35.99
N ILE A 39 0.93 -22.74 -36.04
CA ILE A 39 0.98 -21.46 -36.77
C ILE A 39 0.84 -21.68 -38.27
N ASP A 40 1.44 -22.74 -38.82
CA ASP A 40 1.42 -23.01 -40.25
C ASP A 40 0.11 -23.66 -40.72
N GLU A 41 -0.50 -24.49 -39.88
CA GLU A 41 -1.77 -25.19 -40.19
C GLU A 41 -3.01 -24.32 -39.97
N SER A 42 -2.91 -23.26 -39.15
CA SER A 42 -4.05 -22.42 -38.79
C SER A 42 -3.96 -21.01 -39.39
N PRO A 43 -4.80 -20.66 -40.39
CA PRO A 43 -4.78 -19.34 -41.03
C PRO A 43 -4.92 -18.15 -40.06
N GLY A 44 -5.62 -18.33 -38.94
CA GLY A 44 -5.77 -17.29 -37.89
C GLY A 44 -4.47 -16.94 -37.17
N PHE A 45 -3.43 -17.76 -37.28
CA PHE A 45 -2.15 -17.59 -36.59
C PHE A 45 -1.00 -17.18 -37.52
N HIS A 46 -1.24 -17.04 -38.83
CA HIS A 46 -0.21 -16.63 -39.80
C HIS A 46 0.52 -15.32 -39.45
N ARG A 47 -0.11 -14.42 -38.69
CA ARG A 47 0.51 -13.19 -38.14
C ARG A 47 1.72 -13.45 -37.24
N PHE A 48 1.91 -14.69 -36.79
CA PHE A 48 3.04 -15.14 -35.97
C PHE A 48 4.09 -15.94 -36.76
N ARG A 49 3.97 -16.04 -38.09
CA ARG A 49 5.03 -16.63 -38.92
C ARG A 49 6.34 -15.88 -38.73
N GLY A 50 7.42 -16.64 -38.57
CA GLY A 50 8.73 -16.10 -38.20
C GLY A 50 8.89 -15.84 -36.69
N ALA A 51 7.98 -16.35 -35.84
CA ALA A 51 8.16 -16.34 -34.40
C ALA A 51 9.51 -16.98 -34.01
N THR A 52 10.17 -16.37 -33.04
CA THR A 52 11.43 -16.86 -32.44
C THR A 52 11.22 -17.03 -30.96
N LEU A 53 11.79 -18.08 -30.40
CA LEU A 53 11.82 -18.30 -28.95
C LEU A 53 12.73 -17.25 -28.31
N PHE A 54 12.16 -16.36 -27.49
CA PHE A 54 12.91 -15.38 -26.72
C PHE A 54 13.01 -15.81 -25.26
N MET A 55 14.23 -16.08 -24.80
CA MET A 55 14.50 -16.36 -23.39
C MET A 55 14.56 -15.04 -22.61
N HIS A 56 13.50 -14.72 -21.86
CA HIS A 56 13.50 -13.57 -20.97
C HIS A 56 13.79 -14.00 -19.52
N SER A 57 14.79 -13.38 -18.92
CA SER A 57 15.13 -13.55 -17.51
C SER A 57 14.95 -12.21 -16.78
N LYS A 58 14.18 -12.19 -15.68
CA LYS A 58 13.92 -10.97 -14.92
C LYS A 58 14.94 -10.85 -13.78
N ASN A 59 15.50 -9.66 -13.57
CA ASN A 59 16.54 -9.36 -12.56
C ASN A 59 17.96 -9.88 -12.84
N THR A 60 18.31 -10.23 -14.08
CA THR A 60 19.65 -10.77 -14.42
C THR A 60 20.77 -9.74 -14.51
N LYS A 61 20.42 -8.45 -14.47
CA LYS A 61 21.38 -7.34 -14.62
C LYS A 61 22.35 -7.17 -13.43
N LEU A 62 22.08 -7.79 -12.27
CA LEU A 62 22.91 -7.63 -11.07
C LEU A 62 23.59 -8.93 -10.59
N GLU A 63 23.15 -10.12 -11.02
CA GLU A 63 23.58 -11.39 -10.41
C GLU A 63 24.42 -12.30 -11.32
N PHE A 64 24.52 -12.03 -12.63
CA PHE A 64 25.35 -12.84 -13.56
C PHE A 64 26.73 -12.26 -13.86
N MET A 65 27.35 -11.56 -12.89
CA MET A 65 28.78 -11.22 -12.98
C MET A 65 29.71 -12.28 -12.34
N GLY A 66 29.19 -13.43 -11.88
CA GLY A 66 30.08 -14.50 -11.40
C GLY A 66 29.40 -15.83 -11.07
N ALA A 67 29.63 -16.80 -11.97
CA ALA A 67 29.67 -18.27 -11.82
C ALA A 67 28.44 -19.04 -11.30
N GLY A 68 27.98 -20.00 -12.14
CA GLY A 68 27.35 -21.26 -11.73
C GLY A 68 25.82 -21.29 -11.58
N ILE A 69 25.21 -22.44 -11.92
CA ILE A 69 23.75 -22.69 -11.82
C ILE A 69 23.27 -22.78 -10.35
N ASP A 70 24.21 -22.99 -9.42
CA ASP A 70 24.08 -22.96 -7.96
C ASP A 70 23.73 -21.58 -7.40
N ARG A 71 23.81 -20.53 -8.23
CA ARG A 71 23.38 -19.16 -7.89
C ARG A 71 22.10 -18.72 -8.58
N ALA A 72 21.40 -19.62 -9.26
CA ALA A 72 20.14 -19.33 -9.92
C ALA A 72 18.97 -19.42 -8.94
N PHE A 73 18.23 -18.32 -8.79
CA PHE A 73 16.99 -18.27 -8.02
C PHE A 73 15.78 -18.36 -8.96
N VAL A 74 14.76 -19.08 -8.51
CA VAL A 74 13.46 -19.16 -9.17
C VAL A 74 12.40 -18.48 -8.33
N ASP A 75 11.55 -17.71 -8.99
CA ASP A 75 10.29 -17.28 -8.38
C ASP A 75 9.28 -18.41 -8.54
N LEU A 76 8.74 -18.87 -7.41
CA LEU A 76 7.55 -19.72 -7.30
C LEU A 76 6.39 -18.85 -6.85
N ALA A 77 5.27 -18.93 -7.57
CA ALA A 77 4.09 -18.17 -7.22
C ALA A 77 2.85 -19.07 -7.23
N LYS A 78 2.07 -18.98 -6.16
CA LYS A 78 0.73 -19.53 -6.06
C LYS A 78 -0.26 -18.37 -6.13
N GLN A 79 -1.26 -18.51 -6.99
CA GLN A 79 -2.39 -17.59 -7.03
C GLN A 79 -3.65 -18.35 -6.67
N THR A 80 -4.36 -17.85 -5.67
CA THR A 80 -5.71 -18.29 -5.36
C THR A 80 -6.66 -17.34 -6.04
N THR A 81 -7.59 -17.87 -6.83
CA THR A 81 -8.65 -17.08 -7.46
C THR A 81 -10.02 -17.68 -7.16
N SER A 82 -11.07 -16.91 -7.42
CA SER A 82 -12.44 -17.43 -7.44
C SER A 82 -12.55 -18.60 -8.42
N SER A 83 -13.37 -19.62 -8.11
CA SER A 83 -13.69 -20.73 -9.02
C SER A 83 -14.16 -20.24 -10.38
N ASP A 84 -14.85 -19.08 -10.39
CA ASP A 84 -15.55 -18.54 -11.56
C ASP A 84 -14.67 -17.56 -12.33
N THR A 85 -13.37 -17.52 -12.01
CA THR A 85 -12.37 -16.73 -12.74
C THR A 85 -12.03 -17.48 -14.02
N ALA A 86 -12.57 -17.00 -15.14
CA ALA A 86 -12.30 -17.54 -16.46
C ALA A 86 -10.82 -17.43 -16.82
N LEU A 87 -10.24 -18.55 -17.25
CA LEU A 87 -9.07 -18.50 -18.12
C LEU A 87 -9.45 -17.83 -19.43
N PRO A 88 -8.48 -17.36 -20.23
CA PRO A 88 -8.79 -16.99 -21.62
C PRO A 88 -9.62 -18.12 -22.25
N TYR A 89 -10.78 -17.77 -22.80
CA TYR A 89 -11.74 -18.67 -23.47
C TYR A 89 -12.74 -19.46 -22.60
N ASP A 90 -12.72 -19.33 -21.26
CA ASP A 90 -13.78 -19.93 -20.42
C ASP A 90 -15.10 -19.13 -20.51
N LYS A 91 -16.22 -19.85 -20.57
CA LYS A 91 -17.54 -19.25 -20.39
C LYS A 91 -17.75 -18.92 -18.93
N ILE A 92 -17.96 -17.64 -18.67
CA ILE A 92 -18.31 -17.10 -17.36
C ILE A 92 -19.83 -17.26 -17.19
N PRO A 93 -20.32 -17.83 -16.07
CA PRO A 93 -21.74 -17.83 -15.76
C PRO A 93 -22.29 -16.41 -15.62
N ASP A 94 -23.43 -16.11 -16.23
CA ASP A 94 -24.05 -14.76 -16.21
C ASP A 94 -24.53 -14.35 -14.81
N ASP A 95 -24.75 -15.31 -13.92
CA ASP A 95 -25.22 -15.14 -12.53
C ASP A 95 -24.09 -15.09 -11.50
N ARG A 96 -22.83 -15.09 -11.92
CA ARG A 96 -21.71 -15.08 -10.96
C ARG A 96 -21.64 -13.78 -10.17
N GLU A 97 -21.28 -13.89 -8.90
CA GLU A 97 -20.87 -12.75 -8.09
C GLU A 97 -19.34 -12.62 -8.13
N ALA A 98 -18.84 -11.43 -8.48
CA ALA A 98 -17.41 -11.18 -8.47
C ALA A 98 -16.89 -11.15 -7.02
N GLU A 99 -15.71 -11.73 -6.77
CA GLU A 99 -15.17 -11.93 -5.42
C GLU A 99 -13.75 -11.36 -5.27
N VAL A 100 -13.46 -10.78 -4.10
CA VAL A 100 -12.12 -10.37 -3.68
C VAL A 100 -11.63 -11.23 -2.53
N TYR A 101 -10.41 -11.74 -2.68
CA TYR A 101 -9.73 -12.55 -1.69
C TYR A 101 -8.75 -11.66 -0.92
N LEU A 102 -8.85 -11.67 0.42
CA LEU A 102 -8.00 -10.89 1.31
C LEU A 102 -7.30 -11.80 2.34
N TRP A 103 -5.98 -11.71 2.43
CA TRP A 103 -5.23 -12.48 3.43
C TRP A 103 -5.61 -12.08 4.86
N LYS A 104 -5.90 -13.08 5.71
CA LYS A 104 -6.19 -12.85 7.13
C LYS A 104 -4.90 -12.52 7.89
N THR A 105 -4.92 -11.43 8.66
CA THR A 105 -3.79 -11.02 9.51
C THR A 105 -3.39 -12.13 10.47
N CYS A 106 -4.35 -12.75 11.18
CA CYS A 106 -4.06 -13.81 12.15
C CYS A 106 -3.31 -15.00 11.53
N CYS A 107 -3.65 -15.37 10.30
CA CYS A 107 -3.03 -16.49 9.61
C CYS A 107 -1.64 -16.18 9.10
N LEU A 108 -1.43 -15.01 8.48
CA LEU A 108 -0.10 -14.58 8.08
C LEU A 108 0.81 -14.34 9.30
N GLU A 109 0.25 -13.92 10.44
CA GLU A 109 0.99 -13.85 11.70
C GLU A 109 1.34 -15.23 12.25
N ALA A 110 0.43 -16.21 12.18
CA ALA A 110 0.71 -17.59 12.56
C ALA A 110 1.81 -18.19 11.67
N TYR A 111 1.73 -18.00 10.36
CA TYR A 111 2.77 -18.39 9.41
C TYR A 111 4.11 -17.73 9.73
N ARG A 112 4.14 -16.43 10.03
CA ARG A 112 5.36 -15.76 10.48
C ARG A 112 5.93 -16.39 11.77
N ARG A 113 5.08 -16.83 12.70
CA ARG A 113 5.51 -17.45 13.97
C ARG A 113 6.13 -18.83 13.74
N THR A 114 5.61 -19.65 12.81
CA THR A 114 6.23 -20.93 12.47
C THR A 114 7.63 -20.76 11.89
N GLN A 115 7.88 -19.63 11.22
CA GLN A 115 9.18 -19.25 10.66
C GLN A 115 10.07 -18.45 11.64
N THR A 116 9.73 -18.41 12.94
CA THR A 116 10.49 -17.64 13.95
C THR A 116 11.06 -18.56 15.02
N THR A 117 12.38 -18.69 15.06
CA THR A 117 13.08 -19.40 16.15
C THR A 117 13.30 -18.49 17.36
N LEU A 118 12.98 -18.98 18.56
CA LEU A 118 13.21 -18.28 19.83
C LEU A 118 14.34 -18.94 20.61
N ASN A 119 15.21 -18.13 21.20
CA ASN A 119 16.20 -18.58 22.18
C ASN A 119 15.50 -18.96 23.50
N PRO A 120 16.17 -19.69 24.42
CA PRO A 120 15.60 -20.05 25.73
C PRO A 120 15.12 -18.84 26.57
N ASN A 121 15.68 -17.64 26.31
CA ASN A 121 15.27 -16.40 26.96
C ASN A 121 14.07 -15.69 26.29
N GLY A 122 13.37 -16.36 25.36
CA GLY A 122 12.22 -15.84 24.63
C GLY A 122 12.54 -14.77 23.57
N LYS A 123 13.81 -14.41 23.37
CA LYS A 123 14.21 -13.46 22.32
C LYS A 123 14.38 -14.17 20.98
N ARG A 124 14.12 -13.46 19.89
CA ARG A 124 14.37 -13.95 18.52
C ARG A 124 15.83 -14.35 18.35
N ALA A 125 16.06 -15.56 17.84
CA ALA A 125 17.38 -16.04 17.48
C ALA A 125 18.01 -15.16 16.39
N LYS A 126 19.35 -15.12 16.37
CA LYS A 126 20.09 -14.45 15.30
C LYS A 126 19.92 -15.27 14.02
N GLY A 127 19.54 -14.61 12.92
CA GLY A 127 19.32 -15.27 11.64
C GLY A 127 17.85 -15.40 11.23
N ASN A 128 16.89 -15.11 12.11
CA ASN A 128 15.46 -15.11 11.76
C ASN A 128 15.12 -14.15 10.61
N LEU A 129 14.08 -14.48 9.84
CA LEU A 129 13.59 -13.66 8.74
C LEU A 129 13.20 -12.25 9.18
N ARG A 130 13.53 -11.27 8.33
CA ARG A 130 13.06 -9.90 8.44
C ARG A 130 11.67 -9.80 7.84
N SER A 131 10.66 -9.56 8.69
CA SER A 131 9.26 -9.47 8.28
C SER A 131 8.74 -8.03 8.26
N THR A 132 7.96 -7.70 7.24
CA THR A 132 7.26 -6.43 7.05
C THR A 132 5.80 -6.72 6.75
N ALA A 133 4.92 -6.31 7.66
CA ALA A 133 3.47 -6.37 7.50
C ALA A 133 2.95 -5.07 6.89
N TYR A 134 1.95 -5.20 6.02
CA TYR A 134 1.32 -4.12 5.27
C TYR A 134 -0.20 -4.18 5.49
N PRO A 135 -0.72 -3.51 6.54
CA PRO A 135 -2.17 -3.43 6.75
C PRO A 135 -2.87 -2.92 5.49
N TRP A 136 -3.97 -3.55 5.12
CA TRP A 136 -4.70 -3.18 3.91
C TRP A 136 -5.83 -2.20 4.25
N ALA A 137 -5.90 -1.07 3.54
CA ALA A 137 -6.96 -0.06 3.67
C ALA A 137 -7.24 0.37 5.13
N THR A 138 -6.19 0.46 5.95
CA THR A 138 -6.27 0.75 7.40
C THR A 138 -7.07 -0.27 8.24
N MET A 139 -7.32 -1.48 7.74
CA MET A 139 -7.99 -2.55 8.48
C MET A 139 -7.00 -3.35 9.34
N ARG A 140 -7.47 -3.85 10.49
CA ARG A 140 -6.69 -4.71 11.39
C ARG A 140 -6.54 -6.13 10.83
N ASP A 141 -7.63 -6.69 10.32
CA ASP A 141 -7.76 -8.13 10.11
C ASP A 141 -7.32 -8.62 8.73
N THR A 142 -6.93 -7.71 7.85
CA THR A 142 -6.36 -8.01 6.53
C THR A 142 -5.04 -7.28 6.30
N MET A 143 -4.05 -8.00 5.77
CA MET A 143 -2.73 -7.44 5.48
C MET A 143 -2.01 -8.17 4.35
N GLY A 144 -1.04 -7.50 3.73
CA GLY A 144 0.06 -8.15 3.04
C GLY A 144 1.22 -8.44 3.99
N LEU A 145 2.07 -9.40 3.65
CA LEU A 145 3.29 -9.74 4.40
C LEU A 145 4.45 -9.93 3.42
N THR A 146 5.61 -9.40 3.75
CA THR A 146 6.87 -9.77 3.08
C THR A 146 7.87 -10.21 4.12
N MET A 147 8.52 -11.34 3.90
CA MET A 147 9.58 -11.87 4.74
C MET A 147 10.83 -12.04 3.89
N PHE A 148 11.95 -11.49 4.34
CA PHE A 148 13.25 -11.65 3.72
C PHE A 148 14.12 -12.53 4.59
N ALA A 149 14.82 -13.49 4.00
CA ALA A 149 15.81 -14.27 4.73
C ALA A 149 16.92 -13.35 5.24
N ALA A 150 17.40 -13.61 6.45
CA ALA A 150 18.54 -12.84 6.97
C ALA A 150 19.81 -13.28 6.23
N PRO A 151 20.76 -12.36 5.97
CA PRO A 151 22.08 -12.75 5.48
C PRO A 151 22.69 -13.81 6.41
N GLN A 152 23.10 -14.96 5.85
CA GLN A 152 23.66 -16.10 6.58
C GLN A 152 22.70 -16.80 7.57
N GLY A 153 21.41 -16.46 7.54
CA GLY A 153 20.36 -17.21 8.26
C GLY A 153 20.17 -18.61 7.67
N THR A 154 19.52 -19.50 8.42
CA THR A 154 19.26 -20.88 7.99
C THR A 154 18.50 -20.89 6.67
N GLU A 155 17.44 -20.10 6.56
CA GLU A 155 16.60 -20.04 5.36
C GLU A 155 17.36 -19.53 4.13
N ALA A 156 18.30 -18.59 4.32
CA ALA A 156 19.16 -18.12 3.22
C ALA A 156 20.16 -19.20 2.75
N ARG A 157 20.65 -20.04 3.68
CA ARG A 157 21.52 -21.18 3.32
C ARG A 157 20.74 -22.29 2.64
N ASP A 158 19.49 -22.48 3.04
CA ASP A 158 18.56 -23.43 2.43
C ASP A 158 18.01 -22.92 1.08
N GLY A 159 18.30 -21.66 0.72
CA GLY A 159 18.05 -21.09 -0.60
C GLY A 159 16.88 -20.12 -0.69
N LEU A 160 16.19 -19.79 0.41
CA LEU A 160 15.13 -18.78 0.43
C LEU A 160 15.71 -17.36 0.42
N ILE A 161 15.23 -16.51 -0.49
CA ILE A 161 15.54 -15.07 -0.51
C ILE A 161 14.40 -14.26 0.11
N TYR A 162 13.17 -14.48 -0.36
CA TYR A 162 12.00 -13.84 0.20
C TYR A 162 10.73 -14.67 0.01
N SER A 163 9.73 -14.38 0.85
CA SER A 163 8.33 -14.78 0.68
C SER A 163 7.44 -13.56 0.76
N GLN A 164 6.50 -13.40 -0.16
CA GLN A 164 5.59 -12.27 -0.24
C GLN A 164 4.14 -12.73 -0.42
N PHE A 165 3.24 -12.17 0.39
CA PHE A 165 1.82 -12.44 0.41
C PHE A 165 1.07 -11.13 0.19
N TYR A 166 0.26 -11.04 -0.88
CA TYR A 166 -0.51 -9.84 -1.19
C TYR A 166 -1.80 -10.14 -1.94
N GLY A 167 -2.78 -9.23 -1.85
CA GLY A 167 -4.01 -9.28 -2.65
C GLY A 167 -3.83 -8.62 -4.03
N LEU A 168 -4.47 -9.18 -5.05
CA LEU A 168 -4.46 -8.63 -6.41
C LEU A 168 -5.40 -7.43 -6.59
N ILE A 169 -6.26 -7.13 -5.61
CA ILE A 169 -7.13 -5.95 -5.59
C ILE A 169 -6.36 -4.62 -5.63
N LYS A 170 -5.02 -4.65 -5.53
CA LYS A 170 -4.17 -3.48 -5.79
C LYS A 170 -4.15 -3.07 -7.27
N THR A 171 -4.45 -3.97 -8.20
CA THR A 171 -4.25 -3.75 -9.65
C THR A 171 -5.08 -2.63 -10.25
N PRO A 172 -6.34 -2.34 -9.83
CA PRO A 172 -7.05 -1.17 -10.33
C PRO A 172 -6.28 0.12 -10.02
N PHE A 173 -5.64 0.18 -8.84
CA PHE A 173 -4.97 1.38 -8.35
C PHE A 173 -3.49 1.48 -8.73
N ASP A 174 -2.88 0.46 -9.33
CA ASP A 174 -1.46 0.44 -9.77
C ASP A 174 -1.36 0.71 -11.28
N SER A 175 -0.78 1.86 -11.65
CA SER A 175 -0.46 2.18 -13.05
C SER A 175 1.04 2.36 -13.16
N ILE A 176 1.75 1.28 -13.54
CA ILE A 176 3.22 1.28 -13.67
C ILE A 176 3.87 1.80 -12.37
N LYS A 177 3.44 1.27 -11.23
CA LYS A 177 3.89 1.64 -9.88
C LYS A 177 3.53 3.05 -9.42
N VAL A 178 2.70 3.75 -10.16
CA VAL A 178 2.10 5.02 -9.72
C VAL A 178 0.70 4.76 -9.20
N TYR A 179 0.53 4.93 -7.89
CA TYR A 179 -0.77 4.78 -7.23
C TYR A 179 -1.56 6.10 -7.21
N ILE A 180 -2.88 6.02 -7.04
CA ILE A 180 -3.73 7.21 -6.83
C ILE A 180 -3.29 7.96 -5.56
N PHE A 181 -3.27 9.29 -5.60
CA PHE A 181 -2.83 10.13 -4.47
C PHE A 181 -1.39 9.90 -3.98
N ASP A 182 -0.55 9.15 -4.70
CA ASP A 182 0.83 8.85 -4.28
C ASP A 182 1.79 10.03 -4.46
N ASN A 183 1.35 11.10 -5.15
CA ASN A 183 2.11 12.34 -5.30
C ASN A 183 2.09 13.17 -4.02
N ASP A 184 3.18 13.12 -3.25
CA ASP A 184 3.40 13.89 -2.02
C ASP A 184 3.20 15.40 -2.21
N SER A 185 3.41 15.93 -3.42
CA SER A 185 3.22 17.35 -3.71
C SER A 185 1.77 17.80 -3.59
N VAL A 186 0.80 16.88 -3.61
CA VAL A 186 -0.61 17.21 -3.39
C VAL A 186 -0.84 17.79 -1.98
N GLU A 187 -0.01 17.43 -0.99
CA GLU A 187 -0.04 18.03 0.35
C GLU A 187 0.15 19.56 0.32
N ASN A 188 0.83 20.10 -0.69
CA ASN A 188 1.01 21.54 -0.87
C ASN A 188 -0.30 22.29 -1.12
N LEU A 189 -1.41 21.61 -1.44
CA LEU A 189 -2.73 22.23 -1.53
C LEU A 189 -3.21 22.77 -0.18
N ALA A 190 -2.69 22.23 0.93
CA ALA A 190 -2.98 22.71 2.28
C ALA A 190 -2.21 23.99 2.64
N LEU A 191 -1.23 24.42 1.84
CA LEU A 191 -0.45 25.62 2.12
C LEU A 191 -1.25 26.90 1.87
N ASP A 192 -1.22 27.81 2.83
CA ASP A 192 -1.78 29.14 2.71
C ASP A 192 -1.22 29.88 1.47
N PRO A 193 -2.07 30.50 0.62
CA PRO A 193 -1.61 31.26 -0.53
C PRO A 193 -0.66 32.41 -0.19
N GLY A 194 -0.84 33.08 0.95
CA GLY A 194 0.07 34.12 1.44
C GLY A 194 1.45 33.56 1.76
N TYR A 195 1.49 32.44 2.49
CA TYR A 195 2.72 31.72 2.79
C TYR A 195 3.45 31.26 1.52
N ILE A 196 2.72 30.74 0.52
CA ILE A 196 3.32 30.37 -0.79
C ILE A 196 3.96 31.58 -1.46
N ARG A 197 3.28 32.74 -1.49
CA ARG A 197 3.83 33.97 -2.09
C ARG A 197 5.13 34.41 -1.41
N SER A 198 5.16 34.42 -0.07
CA SER A 198 6.36 34.74 0.69
C SER A 198 7.49 33.74 0.42
N LEU A 199 7.18 32.44 0.36
CA LEU A 199 8.16 31.41 0.01
C LEU A 199 8.73 31.59 -1.40
N GLN A 200 7.91 31.99 -2.38
CA GLN A 200 8.37 32.23 -3.75
C GLN A 200 9.28 33.46 -3.84
N GLN A 201 8.98 34.52 -3.07
CA GLN A 201 9.79 35.73 -2.99
C GLN A 201 11.17 35.47 -2.36
N GLU A 202 11.23 34.75 -1.24
CA GLU A 202 12.51 34.42 -0.58
C GLU A 202 13.23 33.23 -1.22
N GLY A 203 12.51 32.36 -1.94
CA GLY A 203 12.99 31.11 -2.53
C GLY A 203 13.64 31.23 -3.92
N SER A 204 13.53 32.39 -4.59
CA SER A 204 13.98 32.63 -5.98
C SER A 204 13.48 31.59 -6.99
N GLY A 205 12.17 31.37 -7.08
CA GLY A 205 11.53 30.57 -8.13
C GLY A 205 10.27 29.82 -7.68
N ILE A 206 9.40 29.47 -8.63
CA ILE A 206 8.21 28.64 -8.39
C ILE A 206 8.68 27.21 -8.07
N THR A 207 8.72 26.85 -6.78
CA THR A 207 9.15 25.51 -6.35
C THR A 207 8.08 24.44 -6.63
N PHE A 208 6.79 24.81 -6.59
CA PHE A 208 5.69 23.96 -7.03
C PHE A 208 4.55 24.80 -7.61
N SER A 209 3.75 24.20 -8.49
CA SER A 209 2.52 24.82 -9.03
C SER A 209 1.30 24.30 -8.30
N LYS A 210 0.56 25.19 -7.63
CA LYS A 210 -0.73 24.85 -6.99
C LYS A 210 -1.73 24.31 -8.02
N GLY A 211 -1.72 24.84 -9.24
CA GLY A 211 -2.54 24.34 -10.35
C GLY A 211 -2.18 22.89 -10.73
N VAL A 212 -0.89 22.56 -10.80
CA VAL A 212 -0.43 21.18 -11.07
C VAL A 212 -0.81 20.24 -9.93
N CYS A 213 -0.70 20.68 -8.67
CA CYS A 213 -1.12 19.88 -7.51
C CYS A 213 -2.64 19.63 -7.52
N ALA A 214 -3.44 20.65 -7.84
CA ALA A 214 -4.88 20.54 -7.95
C ALA A 214 -5.28 19.60 -9.10
N PHE A 215 -4.61 19.72 -10.24
CA PHE A 215 -4.79 18.82 -11.37
C PHE A 215 -4.44 17.37 -10.99
N SER A 216 -3.30 17.13 -10.35
CA SER A 216 -2.87 15.81 -9.87
C SER A 216 -3.87 15.20 -8.87
N TYR A 217 -4.41 16.02 -7.96
CA TYR A 217 -5.47 15.62 -7.03
C TYR A 217 -6.75 15.22 -7.78
N MET A 218 -7.22 16.06 -8.70
CA MET A 218 -8.44 15.79 -9.48
C MET A 218 -8.28 14.54 -10.37
N HIS A 219 -7.12 14.36 -11.01
CA HIS A 219 -6.82 13.14 -11.77
C HIS A 219 -6.83 11.89 -10.89
N SER A 220 -6.30 11.98 -9.66
CA SER A 220 -6.35 10.87 -8.72
C SER A 220 -7.78 10.52 -8.34
N LYS A 221 -8.66 11.51 -8.12
CA LYS A 221 -10.10 11.30 -7.88
C LYS A 221 -10.80 10.63 -9.08
N THR A 222 -10.62 11.18 -10.28
CA THR A 222 -11.22 10.64 -11.50
C THR A 222 -10.79 9.20 -11.74
N ARG A 223 -9.48 8.93 -11.59
CA ARG A 223 -8.92 7.58 -11.72
C ARG A 223 -9.47 6.65 -10.64
N ALA A 224 -9.54 7.09 -9.38
CA ALA A 224 -10.13 6.31 -8.30
C ALA A 224 -11.59 5.95 -8.61
N HIS A 225 -12.40 6.92 -9.05
CA HIS A 225 -13.80 6.69 -9.40
C HIS A 225 -13.96 5.70 -10.57
N ALA A 226 -13.29 5.94 -11.70
CA ALA A 226 -13.33 5.03 -12.84
C ALA A 226 -12.90 3.62 -12.44
N ASN A 227 -11.82 3.49 -11.68
CA ASN A 227 -11.36 2.20 -11.17
C ASN A 227 -12.36 1.50 -10.25
N LEU A 228 -13.12 2.22 -9.43
CA LEU A 228 -14.12 1.63 -8.55
C LEU A 228 -15.37 1.16 -9.34
N VAL A 229 -15.73 1.86 -10.42
CA VAL A 229 -16.89 1.53 -11.27
C VAL A 229 -16.55 0.40 -12.25
N ASP A 230 -15.46 0.53 -12.99
CA ASP A 230 -15.10 -0.36 -14.10
C ASP A 230 -14.69 -1.77 -13.66
N ASN A 231 -14.51 -1.97 -12.35
CA ASN A 231 -13.99 -3.20 -11.78
C ASN A 231 -15.00 -3.95 -10.88
N GLN A 232 -16.26 -3.49 -10.80
CA GLN A 232 -17.31 -4.13 -9.98
C GLN A 232 -17.57 -5.60 -10.37
N TRP A 233 -17.35 -5.96 -11.63
CA TRP A 233 -17.64 -7.27 -12.21
C TRP A 233 -16.43 -8.22 -12.24
N LYS A 234 -15.29 -7.82 -11.66
CA LYS A 234 -14.03 -8.57 -11.71
C LYS A 234 -13.69 -9.19 -10.35
N SER A 235 -13.24 -10.43 -10.38
CA SER A 235 -12.73 -11.11 -9.20
C SER A 235 -11.23 -10.86 -9.02
N TYR A 236 -10.79 -10.73 -7.77
CA TYR A 236 -9.40 -10.46 -7.41
C TYR A 236 -8.89 -11.47 -6.40
N GLY A 237 -7.97 -12.31 -6.85
CA GLY A 237 -7.32 -13.31 -6.02
C GLY A 237 -6.28 -12.77 -5.04
N THR A 238 -5.70 -13.69 -4.28
CA THR A 238 -4.47 -13.47 -3.52
C THR A 238 -3.28 -14.13 -4.22
N ARG A 239 -2.08 -13.61 -3.94
CA ARG A 239 -0.83 -14.21 -4.38
C ARG A 239 0.13 -14.43 -3.23
N GLU A 240 0.78 -15.57 -3.29
CA GLU A 240 1.89 -16.01 -2.48
C GLU A 240 3.08 -16.23 -3.44
N GLU A 241 4.17 -15.49 -3.25
CA GLU A 241 5.37 -15.53 -4.09
C GLU A 241 6.58 -15.83 -3.21
N HIS A 242 7.36 -16.85 -3.57
CA HIS A 242 8.64 -17.18 -2.93
C HIS A 242 9.75 -17.11 -3.96
N ARG A 243 10.88 -16.51 -3.59
CA ARG A 243 12.12 -16.64 -4.36
C ARG A 243 13.02 -17.62 -3.65
N ILE A 244 13.24 -18.77 -4.27
CA ILE A 244 14.01 -19.89 -3.72
C ILE A 244 15.11 -20.34 -4.69
N SER A 245 16.09 -21.09 -4.21
CA SER A 245 17.04 -21.80 -5.07
C SER A 245 16.33 -22.90 -5.86
N ILE A 246 16.91 -23.30 -6.99
CA ILE A 246 16.39 -24.42 -7.78
C ILE A 246 16.32 -25.71 -6.94
N THR A 247 17.30 -25.96 -6.07
CA THR A 247 17.36 -27.16 -5.22
C THR A 247 16.21 -27.27 -4.23
N MET A 248 15.71 -26.16 -3.69
CA MET A 248 14.59 -26.15 -2.72
C MET A 248 13.22 -26.39 -3.37
N MET A 249 13.11 -26.28 -4.70
CA MET A 249 11.85 -26.41 -5.44
C MET A 249 11.25 -27.82 -5.39
N GLU A 250 12.08 -28.84 -5.18
CA GLU A 250 11.65 -30.25 -5.24
C GLU A 250 10.91 -30.74 -3.98
N GLU A 251 10.81 -29.91 -2.93
CA GLU A 251 10.36 -30.36 -1.58
C GLU A 251 9.04 -29.72 -1.07
N ILE A 252 8.35 -28.88 -1.86
CA ILE A 252 7.23 -28.06 -1.34
C ILE A 252 5.86 -28.77 -1.42
N TYR A 253 5.25 -29.02 -0.26
CA TYR A 253 3.86 -29.50 -0.09
C TYR A 253 2.87 -28.38 0.29
N GLN A 254 1.58 -28.58 -0.04
CA GLN A 254 0.48 -27.62 0.18
C GLN A 254 0.09 -27.42 1.66
N GLN A 255 -0.31 -26.19 2.02
CA GLN A 255 -0.89 -25.83 3.33
C GLN A 255 -2.28 -25.16 3.16
N PRO A 256 -3.18 -25.26 4.18
CA PRO A 256 -4.58 -24.81 4.09
C PRO A 256 -4.79 -23.28 4.08
N LEU A 257 -6.00 -22.91 3.65
CA LEU A 257 -6.39 -21.62 3.04
C LEU A 257 -6.71 -20.48 4.05
N PRO A 258 -5.94 -19.38 4.10
CA PRO A 258 -6.07 -18.33 5.12
C PRO A 258 -6.58 -16.97 4.60
N TYR A 259 -7.69 -16.93 3.88
CA TYR A 259 -8.23 -15.69 3.30
C TYR A 259 -9.72 -15.47 3.61
N TYR A 260 -10.13 -14.21 3.63
CA TYR A 260 -11.54 -13.81 3.50
C TYR A 260 -11.90 -13.79 2.01
N ILE A 261 -13.15 -14.11 1.71
CA ILE A 261 -13.77 -13.94 0.40
C ILE A 261 -14.90 -12.93 0.61
N VAL A 262 -14.88 -11.84 -0.15
CA VAL A 262 -15.83 -10.73 -0.01
C VAL A 262 -16.36 -10.40 -1.40
N PRO A 263 -17.66 -10.11 -1.58
CA PRO A 263 -18.16 -9.60 -2.86
C PRO A 263 -17.38 -8.36 -3.31
N THR A 264 -17.00 -8.33 -4.59
CA THR A 264 -16.24 -7.20 -5.17
C THR A 264 -17.01 -5.91 -5.03
N SER A 265 -18.32 -5.92 -5.29
CA SER A 265 -19.19 -4.74 -5.16
C SER A 265 -19.16 -4.15 -3.75
N GLU A 266 -19.29 -4.99 -2.72
CA GLU A 266 -19.23 -4.58 -1.31
C GLU A 266 -17.87 -3.98 -0.95
N LEU A 267 -16.79 -4.66 -1.35
CA LEU A 267 -15.44 -4.18 -1.07
C LEU A 267 -15.14 -2.85 -1.77
N LEU A 268 -15.54 -2.70 -3.04
CA LEU A 268 -15.34 -1.46 -3.79
C LEU A 268 -16.23 -0.34 -3.23
N ASN A 269 -17.44 -0.62 -2.75
CA ASN A 269 -18.26 0.35 -2.03
C ASN A 269 -17.62 0.79 -0.71
N PHE A 270 -17.02 -0.15 0.04
CA PHE A 270 -16.23 0.20 1.22
C PHE A 270 -15.07 1.14 0.85
N LEU A 271 -14.30 0.81 -0.21
CA LEU A 271 -13.20 1.66 -0.67
C LEU A 271 -13.69 3.04 -1.16
N TYR A 272 -14.83 3.09 -1.82
CA TYR A 272 -15.48 4.33 -2.22
C TYR A 272 -15.73 5.23 -1.01
N VAL A 273 -16.32 4.70 0.06
CA VAL A 273 -16.55 5.47 1.29
C VAL A 273 -15.23 5.84 2.00
N GLN A 274 -14.25 4.92 2.03
CA GLN A 274 -12.92 5.17 2.63
C GLN A 274 -12.15 6.31 1.95
N ILE A 275 -12.21 6.39 0.63
CA ILE A 275 -11.57 7.46 -0.14
C ILE A 275 -12.36 8.76 0.03
N ASN A 276 -13.68 8.71 -0.19
CA ASN A 276 -14.51 9.91 -0.20
C ASN A 276 -14.55 10.62 1.15
N LYS A 277 -14.48 9.91 2.29
CA LYS A 277 -14.48 10.59 3.60
C LYS A 277 -13.29 11.54 3.77
N TYR A 278 -12.12 11.20 3.24
CA TYR A 278 -10.93 12.05 3.34
C TYR A 278 -10.90 13.11 2.23
N CYS A 279 -11.38 12.79 1.01
CA CYS A 279 -11.61 13.81 -0.01
C CYS A 279 -12.60 14.88 0.48
N PHE A 280 -13.73 14.45 1.06
CA PHE A 280 -14.74 15.32 1.61
C PHE A 280 -14.18 16.17 2.74
N LEU A 281 -13.45 15.57 3.70
CA LEU A 281 -12.82 16.33 4.79
C LEU A 281 -11.88 17.42 4.25
N PHE A 282 -11.03 17.10 3.28
CA PHE A 282 -10.12 18.06 2.67
C PHE A 282 -10.88 19.18 1.94
N GLU A 283 -11.81 18.82 1.06
CA GLU A 283 -12.57 19.76 0.22
C GLU A 283 -13.50 20.64 1.05
N HIS A 284 -14.13 20.06 2.08
CA HIS A 284 -14.99 20.79 3.01
C HIS A 284 -14.19 21.88 3.73
N ILE A 285 -13.03 21.55 4.31
CA ILE A 285 -12.20 22.56 4.97
C ILE A 285 -11.73 23.61 3.96
N LEU A 286 -11.23 23.19 2.80
CA LEU A 286 -10.75 24.09 1.76
C LEU A 286 -11.83 25.09 1.31
N ALA A 287 -13.06 24.63 1.10
CA ALA A 287 -14.19 25.47 0.66
C ALA A 287 -14.63 26.50 1.71
N HIS A 288 -14.35 26.24 3.00
CA HIS A 288 -14.66 27.15 4.10
C HIS A 288 -13.48 28.02 4.52
N THR A 289 -12.33 27.92 3.84
CA THR A 289 -11.24 28.87 4.06
C THR A 289 -11.56 30.24 3.46
N ALA A 290 -11.01 31.28 4.07
CA ALA A 290 -11.04 32.63 3.51
C ALA A 290 -9.99 32.79 2.39
N LYS A 291 -9.64 34.04 2.03
CA LYS A 291 -8.52 34.30 1.09
C LYS A 291 -7.18 33.74 1.58
N THR A 292 -7.08 33.48 2.88
CA THR A 292 -5.97 32.85 3.58
C THR A 292 -6.47 31.67 4.39
N TYR A 293 -5.55 30.75 4.71
CA TYR A 293 -5.83 29.55 5.49
C TYR A 293 -5.28 29.74 6.88
N SER A 294 -6.12 29.47 7.89
CA SER A 294 -5.64 29.43 9.26
C SER A 294 -4.77 28.20 9.49
N LEU A 295 -3.92 28.28 10.51
CA LEU A 295 -3.10 27.15 10.93
C LEU A 295 -3.95 25.91 11.30
N PRO A 296 -5.05 26.00 12.07
CA PRO A 296 -5.94 24.86 12.33
C PRO A 296 -6.53 24.21 11.08
N GLU A 297 -6.96 24.99 10.09
CA GLU A 297 -7.50 24.47 8.81
C GLU A 297 -6.42 23.72 8.03
N THR A 298 -5.23 24.32 7.97
CA THR A 298 -4.07 23.72 7.32
C THR A 298 -3.75 22.34 7.89
N VAL A 299 -3.79 22.15 9.22
CA VAL A 299 -3.53 20.84 9.83
C VAL A 299 -4.54 19.79 9.35
N VAL A 300 -5.82 20.16 9.34
CA VAL A 300 -6.88 19.22 8.95
C VAL A 300 -6.74 18.82 7.48
N MET A 301 -6.43 19.79 6.61
CA MET A 301 -6.17 19.50 5.19
C MET A 301 -4.98 18.54 5.01
N VAL A 302 -3.86 18.76 5.71
CA VAL A 302 -2.70 17.84 5.66
C VAL A 302 -3.09 16.44 6.13
N VAL A 303 -3.78 16.36 7.26
CA VAL A 303 -4.22 15.09 7.84
C VAL A 303 -5.09 14.30 6.84
N ALA A 304 -6.04 14.97 6.20
CA ALA A 304 -6.91 14.37 5.20
C ALA A 304 -6.11 13.89 3.97
N LEU A 305 -5.24 14.74 3.43
CA LEU A 305 -4.42 14.43 2.25
C LEU A 305 -3.44 13.28 2.52
N ARG A 306 -2.83 13.21 3.71
CA ARG A 306 -2.00 12.06 4.10
C ARG A 306 -2.83 10.80 4.28
N ALA A 307 -4.00 10.89 4.91
CA ALA A 307 -4.86 9.73 5.13
C ALA A 307 -5.33 9.08 3.81
N LEU A 308 -5.56 9.87 2.75
CA LEU A 308 -5.90 9.36 1.42
C LEU A 308 -4.89 8.33 0.90
N ARG A 309 -3.60 8.52 1.18
CA ARG A 309 -2.49 7.65 0.71
C ARG A 309 -2.50 6.24 1.31
N PHE A 310 -3.26 6.04 2.39
CA PHE A 310 -3.28 4.78 3.15
C PHE A 310 -4.66 4.12 3.19
N CYS A 311 -5.71 4.79 2.71
CA CYS A 311 -7.09 4.37 2.92
C CYS A 311 -7.62 3.29 1.96
N TYR A 312 -6.87 2.94 0.90
CA TYR A 312 -7.36 2.04 -0.15
C TYR A 312 -6.44 0.85 -0.49
N GLY A 313 -5.23 0.80 0.08
CA GLY A 313 -4.21 -0.16 -0.32
C GLY A 313 -3.31 -0.63 0.83
N SER A 314 -2.26 -1.37 0.48
CA SER A 314 -1.30 -1.95 1.43
C SER A 314 -0.08 -1.06 1.69
N SER A 315 -0.32 0.23 1.94
CA SER A 315 0.75 1.20 2.26
C SER A 315 1.28 1.01 3.69
N LEU A 316 2.54 1.38 3.94
CA LEU A 316 3.19 1.21 5.25
C LEU A 316 2.71 2.24 6.29
N LEU A 317 1.45 2.14 6.73
CA LEU A 317 0.83 3.08 7.68
C LEU A 317 1.68 3.32 8.93
N ARG A 318 2.36 2.28 9.45
CA ARG A 318 3.26 2.38 10.61
C ARG A 318 4.43 3.37 10.45
N ARG A 319 4.81 3.72 9.21
CA ARG A 319 5.83 4.72 8.91
C ARG A 319 5.26 6.14 8.92
N GLU A 320 3.95 6.29 8.72
CA GLU A 320 3.25 7.56 8.82
C GLU A 320 2.92 7.87 10.29
N SER A 321 3.85 8.54 10.97
CA SER A 321 3.73 8.82 12.40
C SER A 321 2.55 9.73 12.72
N LEU A 322 2.15 10.64 11.80
CA LEU A 322 1.01 11.53 11.99
C LEU A 322 -0.30 10.75 12.16
N LEU A 323 -0.49 9.72 11.35
CA LEU A 323 -1.71 8.92 11.38
C LEU A 323 -1.63 7.81 12.45
N TYR A 324 -0.49 7.12 12.52
CA TYR A 324 -0.38 5.86 13.23
C TYR A 324 -0.16 6.01 14.74
N LYS A 325 0.70 6.95 15.17
CA LYS A 325 1.13 7.07 16.57
C LYS A 325 0.15 7.93 17.38
N ASP A 326 0.28 7.83 18.71
CA ASP A 326 -0.45 8.68 19.65
C ASP A 326 0.33 9.95 20.00
N ARG A 327 1.25 9.84 20.97
CA ARG A 327 2.09 10.93 21.46
C ARG A 327 3.50 10.39 21.64
N TRP A 328 4.50 11.16 21.26
CA TRP A 328 5.90 10.79 21.47
C TRP A 328 6.78 12.03 21.63
N GLU A 329 7.91 11.84 22.30
CA GLU A 329 8.85 12.92 22.58
C GLU A 329 10.10 12.79 21.70
N VAL A 330 10.60 13.94 21.24
CA VAL A 330 11.85 14.04 20.50
C VAL A 330 12.78 14.99 21.24
N LYS A 331 13.93 14.48 21.68
CA LYS A 331 14.99 15.30 22.29
C LYS A 331 15.81 15.98 21.19
N ARG A 332 15.88 17.32 21.19
CA ARG A 332 16.75 18.11 20.31
C ARG A 332 17.46 19.19 21.10
N ARG A 333 18.80 19.17 21.12
CA ARG A 333 19.65 20.21 21.74
C ARG A 333 19.12 20.67 23.12
N GLN A 334 18.95 19.71 24.03
CA GLN A 334 18.42 19.87 25.40
C GLN A 334 16.94 20.28 25.55
N LYS A 335 16.19 20.51 24.47
CA LYS A 335 14.73 20.71 24.53
C LYS A 335 13.99 19.41 24.22
N VAL A 336 13.02 19.08 25.06
CA VAL A 336 12.04 18.01 24.80
C VAL A 336 10.92 18.60 23.97
N ILE A 337 10.69 18.02 22.79
CA ILE A 337 9.63 18.42 21.89
C ILE A 337 8.57 17.32 21.89
N VAL A 338 7.36 17.65 22.33
CA VAL A 338 6.20 16.76 22.26
C VAL A 338 5.64 16.78 20.84
N LYS A 339 5.37 15.59 20.31
CA LYS A 339 4.69 15.39 19.04
C LYS A 339 3.47 14.50 19.24
N GLU A 340 2.45 14.74 18.44
CA GLU A 340 1.24 13.94 18.44
C GLU A 340 0.81 13.48 17.04
N GLY A 341 0.10 12.37 17.01
CA GLY A 341 -0.59 11.81 15.87
C GLY A 341 -2.01 11.39 16.25
N LEU A 342 -2.71 10.73 15.32
CA LEU A 342 -4.15 10.50 15.36
C LEU A 342 -4.57 9.11 15.84
N ARG A 343 -3.61 8.34 16.37
CA ARG A 343 -3.84 7.05 17.04
C ARG A 343 -4.56 6.00 16.18
N MET A 344 -4.36 6.00 14.87
CA MET A 344 -4.99 4.99 14.01
C MET A 344 -4.62 3.55 14.41
N ARG A 345 -3.43 3.34 14.98
CA ARG A 345 -3.05 2.04 15.54
C ARG A 345 -4.08 1.53 16.54
N GLU A 346 -4.48 2.38 17.47
CA GLU A 346 -5.36 1.97 18.57
C GLU A 346 -6.81 1.80 18.08
N SER A 347 -7.30 2.67 17.19
CA SER A 347 -8.61 2.45 16.57
C SER A 347 -8.64 1.15 15.76
N MET A 348 -7.54 0.80 15.08
CA MET A 348 -7.43 -0.49 14.38
C MET A 348 -7.50 -1.64 15.38
N GLU A 349 -6.71 -1.59 16.46
CA GLU A 349 -6.68 -2.63 17.49
C GLU A 349 -8.06 -2.80 18.15
N ARG A 350 -8.73 -1.70 18.52
CA ARG A 350 -10.02 -1.69 19.22
C ARG A 350 -11.22 -1.99 18.33
N CYS A 351 -11.26 -1.38 17.15
CA CYS A 351 -12.46 -1.33 16.29
C CYS A 351 -12.28 -2.02 14.94
N GLY A 352 -11.10 -2.56 14.63
CA GLY A 352 -10.80 -3.21 13.36
C GLY A 352 -10.47 -2.25 12.20
N LEU A 353 -10.59 -0.93 12.40
CA LEU A 353 -10.40 0.09 11.36
C LEU A 353 -9.62 1.32 11.88
N GLY A 354 -8.73 1.85 11.04
CA GLY A 354 -8.04 3.12 11.29
C GLY A 354 -8.97 4.32 11.22
N TRP A 355 -9.10 5.02 12.33
CA TRP A 355 -9.89 6.22 12.48
C TRP A 355 -9.19 7.26 13.35
N PHE A 356 -9.59 8.52 13.22
CA PHE A 356 -9.11 9.57 14.11
C PHE A 356 -9.77 9.42 15.48
N LEU A 357 -9.00 8.97 16.47
CA LEU A 357 -9.42 8.95 17.88
C LEU A 357 -9.63 10.38 18.42
N PRO A 358 -10.29 10.59 19.58
CA PRO A 358 -10.77 11.90 20.07
C PRO A 358 -9.67 12.92 20.40
N LYS A 359 -9.01 13.37 19.34
CA LYS A 359 -8.20 14.58 19.18
C LYS A 359 -8.81 15.45 18.09
N PHE A 360 -9.57 14.84 17.18
CA PHE A 360 -10.36 15.53 16.17
C PHE A 360 -11.80 15.71 16.68
N ASN A 361 -12.26 16.95 16.72
CA ASN A 361 -13.64 17.29 17.01
C ASN A 361 -14.41 17.36 15.69
N TRP A 362 -15.32 16.40 15.48
CA TRP A 362 -16.15 16.31 14.29
C TRP A 362 -17.27 17.35 14.22
N SER A 363 -17.67 17.97 15.35
CA SER A 363 -18.68 19.03 15.34
C SER A 363 -18.10 20.36 14.86
N THR A 364 -16.83 20.62 15.18
CA THR A 364 -16.13 21.85 14.76
C THR A 364 -15.21 21.63 13.56
N TRP A 365 -15.00 20.38 13.15
CA TRP A 365 -14.04 20.00 12.11
C TRP A 365 -12.62 20.52 12.39
N ARG A 366 -12.19 20.45 13.66
CA ARG A 366 -10.88 20.95 14.12
C ARG A 366 -10.23 19.95 15.08
N LEU A 367 -8.90 20.03 15.20
CA LEU A 367 -8.20 19.35 16.28
C LEU A 367 -8.44 20.10 17.59
N ALA A 368 -8.83 19.38 18.64
CA ALA A 368 -9.02 19.93 19.96
C ALA A 368 -7.68 20.41 20.54
N ALA A 369 -7.70 21.52 21.28
CA ALA A 369 -6.51 21.98 22.02
C ALA A 369 -6.17 20.98 23.15
N PRO A 370 -4.89 20.73 23.44
CA PRO A 370 -3.68 21.26 22.80
C PRO A 370 -3.17 20.43 21.61
N HIS A 371 -3.91 19.40 21.17
CA HIS A 371 -3.44 18.40 20.21
C HIS A 371 -3.05 18.98 18.85
N GLY A 372 -3.78 20.00 18.36
CA GLY A 372 -3.49 20.66 17.08
C GLY A 372 -2.05 21.18 16.98
N GLU A 373 -1.53 21.80 18.05
CA GLU A 373 -0.16 22.31 18.10
C GLU A 373 0.87 21.17 18.09
N ASN A 374 0.67 20.14 18.90
CA ASN A 374 1.58 19.00 18.96
C ASN A 374 1.60 18.17 17.66
N VAL A 375 0.48 18.15 16.93
CA VAL A 375 0.38 17.52 15.61
C VAL A 375 1.20 18.28 14.57
N LEU A 376 1.17 19.62 14.61
CA LEU A 376 1.95 20.47 13.72
C LEU A 376 3.46 20.36 13.96
N VAL A 377 3.85 20.15 15.22
CA VAL A 377 5.25 20.10 15.65
C VAL A 377 6.00 18.98 14.92
N GLY A 378 6.68 19.36 13.85
CA GLY A 378 7.53 18.48 13.06
C GLY A 378 6.80 17.50 12.13
N ASN A 379 5.52 17.73 11.81
CA ASN A 379 4.85 17.26 10.59
C ASN A 379 4.83 18.36 9.52
N LEU A 380 5.94 19.11 9.45
CA LEU A 380 6.08 20.33 8.69
C LEU A 380 5.61 20.14 7.23
N LEU A 381 4.75 21.08 6.82
CA LEU A 381 4.24 21.38 5.49
C LEU A 381 5.31 21.68 4.43
N MET A 382 6.48 21.06 4.49
CA MET A 382 7.62 21.42 3.64
C MET A 382 8.12 20.19 2.90
N HIS A 383 7.88 20.20 1.60
CA HIS A 383 8.43 19.26 0.63
C HIS A 383 9.97 19.28 0.62
N GLU A 384 10.60 18.21 0.12
CA GLU A 384 12.07 18.07 0.13
C GLU A 384 12.80 19.19 -0.64
N GLU A 385 12.13 19.82 -1.59
CA GLU A 385 12.68 20.88 -2.44
C GLU A 385 13.07 22.13 -1.65
N TYR A 386 12.47 22.36 -0.48
CA TYR A 386 12.79 23.47 0.41
C TYR A 386 14.05 23.25 1.26
N LYS A 387 14.65 22.05 1.22
CA LYS A 387 15.87 21.73 1.99
C LYS A 387 17.05 22.63 1.58
N ARG A 388 17.14 23.04 0.30
CA ARG A 388 18.24 23.87 -0.21
C ARG A 388 18.28 25.28 0.39
N ARG A 389 17.13 25.85 0.79
CA ARG A 389 17.03 27.17 1.44
C ARG A 389 16.41 27.10 2.84
N TRP A 390 16.67 25.99 3.53
CA TRP A 390 16.04 25.66 4.80
C TRP A 390 16.10 26.78 5.85
N ARG A 391 17.18 27.60 5.91
CA ARG A 391 17.29 28.68 6.89
C ARG A 391 16.22 29.76 6.69
N ALA A 392 16.13 30.34 5.49
CA ALA A 392 15.12 31.36 5.15
C ALA A 392 13.69 30.82 5.30
N VAL A 393 13.44 29.63 4.75
CA VAL A 393 12.14 28.94 4.84
C VAL A 393 11.72 28.68 6.30
N LYS A 394 12.68 28.30 7.15
CA LYS A 394 12.42 28.05 8.57
C LYS A 394 12.06 29.33 9.30
N ASP A 395 12.66 30.46 8.95
CA ASP A 395 12.39 31.75 9.59
C ASP A 395 11.02 32.29 9.16
N LEU A 396 10.70 32.29 7.86
CA LEU A 396 9.35 32.56 7.33
C LEU A 396 8.27 31.72 8.01
N ARG A 397 8.53 30.41 8.16
CA ARG A 397 7.60 29.51 8.84
C ARG A 397 7.37 29.91 10.29
N ASN A 398 8.43 30.22 11.05
CA ASN A 398 8.27 30.60 12.45
C ASN A 398 7.49 31.91 12.56
N VAL A 399 7.68 32.83 11.60
CA VAL A 399 6.92 34.07 11.48
C VAL A 399 5.44 33.78 11.17
N PHE A 400 5.14 32.96 10.16
CA PHE A 400 3.77 32.59 9.78
C PHE A 400 3.01 31.88 10.91
N ILE A 401 3.66 30.94 11.61
CA ILE A 401 3.07 30.26 12.78
C ILE A 401 2.78 31.28 13.90
N ARG A 402 3.73 32.18 14.20
CA ARG A 402 3.54 33.22 15.22
C ARG A 402 2.43 34.20 14.86
N PHE A 403 2.32 34.61 13.60
CA PHE A 403 1.24 35.49 13.14
C PHE A 403 -0.12 34.82 13.28
N ASN A 404 -0.25 33.55 12.87
CA ASN A 404 -1.50 32.78 13.07
C ASN A 404 -1.84 32.60 14.56
N GLN A 405 -0.84 32.36 15.42
CA GLN A 405 -1.04 32.31 16.87
C GLN A 405 -1.42 33.67 17.46
N ALA A 406 -0.92 34.78 16.91
CA ALA A 406 -1.31 36.11 17.36
C ALA A 406 -2.73 36.49 16.93
N GLU A 407 -3.19 36.08 15.74
CA GLU A 407 -4.58 36.30 15.31
C GLU A 407 -5.60 35.64 16.26
N THR A 408 -5.27 34.47 16.82
CA THR A 408 -6.10 33.83 17.86
C THR A 408 -6.14 34.58 19.20
N TRP A 409 -5.34 35.64 19.40
CA TRP A 409 -5.38 36.49 20.60
C TRP A 409 -6.25 37.75 20.41
N TYR A 410 -6.58 38.08 19.16
CA TYR A 410 -7.40 39.24 18.79
C TYR A 410 -8.83 38.84 18.37
N SER A 411 -9.18 37.55 18.48
CA SER A 411 -10.53 36.98 18.31
C SER A 411 -10.99 36.36 19.62
#